data_AF-A0A7S1RF99-F1
#
_entry.id   AF-A0A7S1RF99-F1
#
_cell.length_a   1.000
_cell.length_b   1.000
_cell.length_c   1.000
_cell.angle_alpha   90.00
_cell.angle_beta   90.00
_cell.angle_gamma   90.00
#
_symmetry.space_group_name_H-M   'P 1'
#
loop_
_entity.id
_entity.type
_entity.pdbx_description
1 polymer ?
#
loop_
_entity_poly.entity_id
_entity_poly.type
_entity_poly.pdbx_seq_one_letter_code
_entity_poly.pdbx_strand_id
1 'polypeptide(L)'
;DGSLNLDLNEITMNLVPFPRMHFLLSAMSPLQVGKDPKMLLRNFHQSFADVLTHGNQLMNVDPRGSTHMAMAFLVRGSASISDVHRNIQRVRKQLKMLPYNEDAFKVGLCSVPPRGWPFSVL
;
A
#
# COMPACT_ATOMS: atom_id res chain seq x y z
N ASP A 1 16.75 2.39 -12.28
CA ASP A 1 15.87 1.29 -12.70
C ASP A 1 15.20 0.67 -11.50
N GLY A 2 13.89 0.89 -11.35
CA GLY A 2 13.09 0.26 -10.30
C GLY A 2 12.93 -1.22 -10.61
N SER A 3 13.25 -2.08 -9.64
CA SER A 3 13.31 -3.53 -9.82
C SER A 3 11.95 -4.21 -10.00
N LEU A 4 10.85 -3.51 -9.71
CA LEU A 4 9.48 -4.02 -9.89
C LEU A 4 8.55 -2.87 -10.29
N ASN A 5 8.44 -2.60 -11.59
CA ASN A 5 7.49 -1.61 -12.09
C ASN A 5 6.08 -2.19 -12.05
N LEU A 6 5.16 -1.48 -11.40
CA LEU A 6 3.74 -1.82 -11.40
C LEU A 6 3.03 -0.79 -12.27
N ASP A 7 2.51 -1.23 -13.42
CA ASP A 7 1.69 -0.36 -14.27
C ASP A 7 0.29 -0.20 -13.69
N LEU A 8 -0.24 1.02 -13.70
CA LEU A 8 -1.62 1.30 -13.28
C LEU A 8 -2.63 0.57 -14.17
N ASN A 9 -2.31 0.39 -15.46
CA ASN A 9 -3.10 -0.42 -16.39
C ASN A 9 -3.23 -1.86 -15.91
N GLU A 10 -2.16 -2.39 -15.32
CA GLU A 10 -2.10 -3.73 -14.77
C GLU A 10 -2.92 -3.89 -13.48
N ILE A 11 -3.15 -2.79 -12.75
CA ILE A 11 -4.07 -2.74 -11.61
C ILE A 11 -5.50 -2.76 -12.14
N THR A 12 -5.85 -1.88 -13.08
CA THR A 12 -7.22 -1.84 -13.63
C THR A 12 -7.60 -3.10 -14.40
N MET A 13 -6.65 -3.77 -15.06
CA MET A 13 -6.92 -4.93 -15.90
C MET A 13 -6.98 -6.25 -15.09
N ASN A 14 -6.19 -6.39 -14.03
CA ASN A 14 -6.13 -7.64 -13.26
C ASN A 14 -6.98 -7.62 -11.97
N LEU A 15 -7.38 -6.45 -11.50
CA LEU A 15 -8.01 -6.27 -10.19
C LEU A 15 -9.44 -5.72 -10.24
N VAL A 16 -9.95 -5.37 -11.42
CA VAL A 16 -11.34 -4.92 -11.63
C VAL A 16 -12.13 -6.05 -12.32
N PRO A 17 -12.77 -6.95 -11.57
CA PRO A 17 -13.56 -8.05 -12.15
C PRO A 17 -14.83 -7.57 -12.86
N PHE A 18 -15.27 -6.33 -12.60
CA PHE A 18 -16.49 -5.77 -13.18
C PHE A 18 -16.27 -4.35 -13.72
N PRO A 19 -16.67 -4.04 -14.97
CA PRO A 19 -16.43 -2.73 -15.61
C PRO A 19 -16.94 -1.52 -14.81
N ARG A 20 -17.98 -1.71 -13.99
CA ARG A 20 -18.62 -0.65 -13.19
C ARG A 20 -17.99 -0.45 -11.80
N MET A 21 -17.07 -1.31 -11.36
CA MET A 21 -16.42 -1.24 -10.04
C MET A 21 -14.93 -0.88 -10.15
N HIS A 22 -14.63 0.27 -10.75
CA HIS A 22 -13.26 0.75 -11.02
C HIS A 22 -12.82 1.88 -10.08
N PHE A 23 -13.58 2.17 -9.02
CA PHE A 23 -13.20 3.18 -8.03
C PHE A 23 -12.13 2.60 -7.10
N LEU A 24 -10.95 3.22 -7.12
CA LEU A 24 -9.82 2.81 -6.29
C LEU A 24 -9.81 3.60 -4.99
N LEU A 25 -9.68 2.90 -3.87
CA LEU A 25 -9.35 3.50 -2.59
C LEU A 25 -7.83 3.64 -2.45
N SER A 26 -7.38 4.82 -2.03
CA SER A 26 -5.95 5.11 -1.84
C SER A 26 -5.66 5.53 -0.41
N ALA A 27 -4.50 5.11 0.06
CA ALA A 27 -3.97 5.42 1.37
C ALA A 27 -2.47 5.66 1.22
N MET A 28 -1.87 6.42 2.12
CA MET A 28 -0.46 6.73 2.01
C MET A 28 0.18 6.83 3.39
N SER A 29 1.33 6.21 3.55
CA SER A 29 2.16 6.38 4.73
C SER A 29 3.59 6.66 4.29
N PRO A 30 4.21 7.76 4.74
CA PRO A 30 3.69 8.77 5.66
C PRO A 30 2.77 9.83 5.00
N LEU A 31 1.75 10.33 5.73
CA LEU A 31 0.79 11.34 5.25
C LEU A 31 0.92 12.72 5.92
N GLN A 32 1.97 12.96 6.71
CA GLN A 32 2.12 14.18 7.50
C GLN A 32 3.12 15.18 6.88
N VAL A 33 2.74 16.46 6.93
CA VAL A 33 3.56 17.59 6.45
C VAL A 33 4.42 18.10 7.60
N GLY A 34 5.72 17.79 7.58
CA GLY A 34 6.68 18.30 8.55
C GLY A 34 7.85 17.36 8.80
N LYS A 35 9.03 17.91 9.09
CA LYS A 35 10.20 17.13 9.52
C LYS A 35 10.07 16.83 11.01
N ASP A 36 9.17 15.92 11.37
CA ASP A 36 9.12 15.44 12.74
C ASP A 36 10.26 14.41 12.94
N PRO A 37 11.28 14.69 13.76
CA PRO A 37 12.46 13.82 13.89
C PRO A 37 12.10 12.43 14.45
N LYS A 38 10.98 12.32 15.20
CA LYS A 38 10.43 11.05 15.68
C LYS A 38 9.96 10.13 14.55
N MET A 39 9.70 10.69 13.37
CA MET A 39 9.17 9.95 12.23
C MET A 39 10.24 9.42 11.29
N LEU A 40 11.42 10.03 11.29
CA LEU A 40 12.63 9.46 10.66
C LEU A 40 13.06 8.15 11.33
N LEU A 41 12.65 7.95 12.60
CA LEU A 41 12.82 6.71 13.36
C LEU A 41 11.68 5.70 13.14
N ARG A 42 10.65 5.99 12.32
CA ARG A 42 9.61 5.00 12.06
C ARG A 42 10.22 3.81 11.33
N ASN A 43 9.86 2.62 11.79
CA ASN A 43 10.26 1.40 11.13
C ASN A 43 9.45 1.21 9.84
N PHE A 44 10.12 0.73 8.80
CA PHE A 44 9.49 0.33 7.54
C PHE A 44 8.24 -0.55 7.77
N HIS A 45 8.33 -1.52 8.70
CA HIS A 45 7.20 -2.38 9.09
C HIS A 45 5.99 -1.60 9.62
N GLN A 46 6.22 -0.55 10.41
CA GLN A 46 5.16 0.25 11.00
C GLN A 46 4.38 0.99 9.91
N SER A 47 5.08 1.45 8.86
CA SER A 47 4.44 2.15 7.75
C SER A 47 3.40 1.32 7.01
N PHE A 48 3.58 0.00 6.89
CA PHE A 48 2.56 -0.87 6.30
C PHE A 48 1.30 -1.00 7.18
N ALA A 49 1.48 -1.07 8.50
CA ALA A 49 0.35 -1.09 9.42
C ALA A 49 -0.37 0.28 9.43
N ASP A 50 0.39 1.35 9.30
CA ASP A 50 -0.09 2.73 9.28
C ASP A 50 -0.98 3.01 8.06
N VAL A 51 -0.72 2.40 6.90
CA VAL A 51 -1.61 2.51 5.72
C VAL A 51 -3.04 2.11 6.05
N LEU A 52 -3.27 1.13 6.93
CA LEU A 52 -4.61 0.70 7.35
C LEU A 52 -5.29 1.61 8.37
N THR A 53 -4.61 2.65 8.86
CA THR A 53 -5.20 3.57 9.85
C THR A 53 -6.02 4.63 9.14
N HIS A 54 -7.14 5.03 9.74
CA HIS A 54 -8.04 6.04 9.19
C HIS A 54 -7.34 7.37 8.88
N GLY A 55 -6.39 7.79 9.73
CA GLY A 55 -5.61 9.02 9.52
C GLY A 55 -4.69 9.01 8.29
N ASN A 56 -4.43 7.84 7.70
CA ASN A 56 -3.63 7.69 6.49
C ASN A 56 -4.45 7.29 5.25
N GLN A 57 -5.77 7.27 5.36
CA GLN A 57 -6.66 7.08 4.21
C GLN A 57 -6.86 8.43 3.50
N LEU A 58 -6.75 8.45 2.17
CA LEU A 58 -7.01 9.65 1.38
C LEU A 58 -8.50 9.89 1.12
N MET A 59 -9.34 8.96 1.59
CA MET A 59 -10.79 9.05 1.54
C MET A 59 -11.38 8.66 2.90
N ASN A 60 -12.58 9.17 3.19
CA ASN A 60 -13.27 8.88 4.43
C ASN A 60 -13.89 7.47 4.43
N VAL A 61 -13.04 6.44 4.57
CA VAL A 61 -13.41 5.02 4.57
C VAL A 61 -12.65 4.29 5.69
N ASP A 62 -13.31 3.35 6.36
CA ASP A 62 -12.63 2.40 7.24
C ASP A 62 -12.21 1.13 6.48
N PRO A 63 -10.90 0.94 6.22
CA PRO A 63 -10.42 -0.22 5.46
C PRO A 63 -10.68 -1.54 6.19
N ARG A 64 -10.74 -1.58 7.53
CA ARG A 64 -10.95 -2.84 8.27
C ARG A 64 -12.42 -3.27 8.26
N GLY A 65 -13.33 -2.30 8.17
CA GLY A 65 -14.76 -2.52 8.05
C GLY A 65 -15.18 -3.02 6.66
N SER A 66 -14.47 -2.59 5.61
CA SER A 66 -14.80 -2.87 4.21
C SER A 66 -14.21 -4.17 3.65
N THR A 67 -14.92 -4.80 2.71
CA THR A 67 -14.40 -5.94 1.93
C THR A 67 -13.64 -5.43 0.73
N HIS A 68 -12.39 -5.85 0.60
CA HIS A 68 -11.49 -5.49 -0.49
C HIS A 68 -11.56 -6.55 -1.59
N MET A 69 -11.75 -6.09 -2.83
CA MET A 69 -11.66 -6.97 -4.01
C MET A 69 -10.22 -7.25 -4.40
N ALA A 70 -9.39 -6.24 -4.21
CA ALA A 70 -8.02 -6.21 -4.63
C ALA A 70 -7.29 -5.05 -3.95
N MET A 71 -5.98 -5.18 -3.84
CA MET A 71 -5.13 -4.14 -3.28
C MET A 71 -3.78 -4.12 -3.99
N ALA A 72 -3.23 -2.94 -4.17
CA ALA A 72 -1.88 -2.75 -4.70
C ALA A 72 -1.06 -1.97 -3.68
N PHE A 73 0.19 -2.37 -3.48
CA PHE A 73 1.15 -1.66 -2.64
C PHE A 73 2.26 -1.09 -3.50
N LEU A 74 2.39 0.22 -3.50
CA LEU A 74 3.45 0.95 -4.19
C LEU A 74 4.46 1.45 -3.16
N VAL A 75 5.57 0.74 -3.04
CA VAL A 75 6.61 1.03 -2.07
C VAL A 75 7.74 1.81 -2.74
N ARG A 76 8.13 2.92 -2.13
CA ARG A 76 9.23 3.77 -2.59
C ARG A 76 10.31 3.84 -1.53
N GLY A 77 11.58 3.68 -1.91
CA GLY A 77 12.74 3.73 -1.04
C GLY A 77 13.60 2.46 -1.11
N SER A 78 14.71 2.47 -0.37
CA SER A 78 15.59 1.31 -0.25
C SER A 78 14.93 0.24 0.62
N ALA A 79 14.21 -0.68 0.00
CA ALA A 79 13.54 -1.79 0.66
C ALA A 79 13.80 -3.11 -0.07
N SER A 80 14.01 -4.18 0.70
CA SER A 80 14.10 -5.54 0.15
C SER A 80 12.70 -6.07 -0.20
N ILE A 81 12.58 -6.73 -1.36
CA ILE A 81 11.34 -7.40 -1.80
C ILE A 81 10.85 -8.39 -0.72
N SER A 82 11.77 -9.11 -0.08
CA SER A 82 11.45 -10.08 0.97
C SER A 82 10.76 -9.44 2.17
N ASP A 83 11.18 -8.24 2.56
CA ASP A 83 10.60 -7.52 3.70
C ASP A 83 9.25 -6.92 3.35
N VAL A 84 9.09 -6.44 2.11
CA VAL A 84 7.82 -5.95 1.57
C VAL A 84 6.78 -7.08 1.59
N HIS A 85 7.09 -8.24 1.02
CA HIS A 85 6.19 -9.39 1.02
C HIS A 85 5.82 -9.83 2.43
N ARG A 86 6.79 -9.87 3.36
CA ARG A 86 6.54 -10.21 4.76
C ARG A 86 5.55 -9.25 5.43
N ASN A 87 5.65 -7.94 5.13
CA ASN A 87 4.74 -6.94 5.67
C ASN A 87 3.35 -7.03 5.06
N ILE A 88 3.25 -7.24 3.76
CA ILE A 88 1.96 -7.41 3.06
C ILE A 88 1.20 -8.60 3.64
N GLN A 89 1.87 -9.72 3.91
CA GLN A 89 1.24 -10.88 4.54
C GLN A 89 0.70 -10.59 5.95
N ARG A 90 1.28 -9.63 6.68
CA ARG A 90 0.76 -9.18 7.98
C ARG A 90 -0.46 -8.27 7.82
N VAL A 91 -0.40 -7.33 6.88
CA VAL A 91 -1.49 -6.40 6.55
C VAL A 91 -2.71 -7.18 6.05
N ARG A 92 -2.52 -8.18 5.18
CA ARG A 92 -3.55 -9.08 4.69
C ARG A 92 -4.38 -9.70 5.81
N LYS A 93 -3.75 -10.16 6.89
CA LYS A 93 -4.46 -10.78 8.04
C LYS A 93 -5.43 -9.83 8.75
N GLN A 94 -5.29 -8.52 8.56
CA GLN A 94 -6.14 -7.50 9.15
C GLN A 94 -7.24 -7.02 8.19
N LEU A 95 -7.22 -7.47 6.93
CA LEU A 95 -8.14 -7.07 5.88
C LEU A 95 -9.12 -8.19 5.55
N LYS A 96 -10.33 -7.79 5.14
CA LYS A 96 -11.35 -8.72 4.63
C LYS A 96 -11.23 -8.78 3.11
N MET A 97 -10.71 -9.87 2.58
CA MET A 97 -10.66 -10.13 1.14
C MET A 97 -11.87 -10.95 0.70
N LEU A 98 -12.17 -10.94 -0.60
CA LEU A 98 -13.19 -11.81 -1.17
C LEU A 98 -12.75 -13.28 -1.14
N PRO A 99 -13.67 -14.22 -0.85
CA PRO A 99 -13.34 -15.65 -0.70
C PRO A 99 -12.89 -16.32 -2.01
N TYR A 100 -13.28 -15.78 -3.16
CA TYR A 100 -12.88 -16.29 -4.47
C TYR A 100 -11.61 -15.62 -5.03
N ASN A 101 -11.04 -14.64 -4.32
CA ASN A 101 -9.83 -13.93 -4.74
C ASN A 101 -9.02 -13.44 -3.53
N GLU A 102 -8.57 -14.39 -2.70
CA GLU A 102 -7.86 -14.08 -1.44
C GLU A 102 -6.45 -13.52 -1.66
N ASP A 103 -5.85 -13.78 -2.83
CA ASP A 103 -4.47 -13.38 -3.19
C ASP A 103 -4.43 -12.20 -4.17
N ALA A 104 -5.46 -11.36 -4.17
CA ALA A 104 -5.59 -10.20 -5.06
C ALA A 104 -4.68 -9.02 -4.66
N PHE A 105 -3.39 -9.27 -4.51
CA PHE A 105 -2.39 -8.28 -4.12
C PHE A 105 -1.37 -8.08 -5.22
N LYS A 106 -1.08 -6.83 -5.55
CA LYS A 106 0.05 -6.45 -6.40
C LYS A 106 1.04 -5.57 -5.65
N VAL A 107 2.30 -5.65 -6.05
CA VAL A 107 3.40 -4.90 -5.44
C VAL A 107 4.18 -4.19 -6.52
N GLY A 108 4.42 -2.90 -6.33
CA GLY A 108 5.40 -2.13 -7.10
C GLY A 108 6.49 -1.60 -6.17
N LEU A 109 7.74 -1.64 -6.65
CA LEU A 109 8.91 -1.18 -5.91
C LEU A 109 9.68 -0.17 -6.72
N CYS A 110 9.83 1.02 -6.14
CA CYS A 110 10.66 2.08 -6.67
C CYS A 110 11.85 2.33 -5.75
N SER A 111 13.07 2.11 -6.25
CA SER A 111 14.29 2.37 -5.47
C SER A 111 14.52 3.86 -5.16
N VAL A 112 13.80 4.76 -5.84
CA VAL A 112 13.91 6.22 -5.64
C VAL A 112 12.93 6.68 -4.56
N PRO A 113 13.43 7.10 -3.38
CA PRO A 113 12.57 7.59 -2.30
C PRO A 113 11.92 8.94 -2.63
N PRO A 114 10.79 9.29 -1.99
CA PRO A 114 10.21 10.61 -2.11
C PRO A 114 11.07 11.67 -1.42
N ARG A 115 10.96 12.93 -1.87
CA ARG A 115 11.73 14.03 -1.29
C ARG A 115 11.38 14.24 0.18
N GLY A 116 12.40 14.23 1.04
CA GLY A 116 12.25 14.46 2.49
C GLY A 116 11.94 13.21 3.32
N TRP A 117 11.81 12.04 2.70
CA TRP A 117 11.48 10.79 3.39
C TRP A 117 12.37 9.62 2.94
N PRO A 118 12.78 8.72 3.85
CA PRO A 118 13.61 7.56 3.48
C PRO A 118 12.80 6.48 2.74
N PHE A 119 11.52 6.33 3.07
CA PHE A 119 10.60 5.39 2.42
C PHE A 119 9.17 5.92 2.44
N SER A 120 8.32 5.36 1.58
CA SER A 120 6.89 5.63 1.49
C SER A 120 6.17 4.38 1.00
N VAL A 121 4.94 4.19 1.46
CA VAL A 121 4.02 3.14 1.01
C VAL A 121 2.71 3.81 0.59
N LEU A 122 2.21 3.45 -0.58
CA LEU A 122 0.90 3.82 -1.10
C LEU A 122 0.09 2.56 -1.39
#